data_AF-A0A3D1SW67-F1
#
_entry.id   AF-A0A3D1SW67-F1
#
_cell.length_a   1.000
_cell.length_b   1.000
_cell.length_c   1.000
_cell.angle_alpha   90.00
_cell.angle_beta   90.00
_cell.angle_gamma   90.00
#
_symmetry.space_group_name_H-M   'P 1'
#
loop_
_entity.id
_entity.type
_entity.pdbx_description
1 polymer ?
#
loop_
_entity_poly.entity_id
_entity_poly.type
_entity_poly.pdbx_seq_one_letter_code
_entity_poly.pdbx_strand_id
1 'polypeptide(L)'
;LKDDYEKNFDLIICRNVVIYFTEQAKNAIYNRFWDSLKPNGYLFVGGTEPLLNSRKFGFDTTITGFYRKGEKGPEIDSYWQQIELLSNRGRK
;
A
#
# COMPACT_ATOMS: atom_id res chain seq x y z
N LEU A 1 -17.98 13.71 -2.17
CA LEU A 1 -17.14 12.52 -1.89
C LEU A 1 -15.75 12.99 -1.43
N LYS A 2 -15.71 13.57 -0.23
CA LYS A 2 -14.47 14.03 0.43
C LYS A 2 -14.36 13.44 1.84
N ASP A 3 -15.25 12.50 2.16
CA ASP A 3 -15.35 11.89 3.47
C ASP A 3 -14.22 10.87 3.63
N ASP A 4 -13.70 10.82 4.84
CA ASP A 4 -12.68 9.83 5.17
C ASP A 4 -13.26 8.43 5.19
N TYR A 5 -12.42 7.45 4.92
CA TYR A 5 -12.82 6.07 5.02
C TYR A 5 -12.94 5.71 6.50
N GLU A 6 -14.01 4.99 6.84
CA GLU A 6 -14.17 4.36 8.15
C GLU A 6 -12.96 3.52 8.51
N LYS A 7 -12.71 3.33 9.81
CA LYS A 7 -11.49 2.71 10.33
C LYS A 7 -11.78 1.40 11.04
N ASN A 8 -10.71 0.64 11.28
CA ASN A 8 -10.70 -0.59 12.04
C ASN A 8 -11.46 -1.75 11.37
N PHE A 9 -11.37 -1.86 10.04
CA PHE A 9 -11.85 -3.05 9.34
C PHE A 9 -10.91 -4.24 9.52
N ASP A 10 -11.48 -5.43 9.71
CA ASP A 10 -10.76 -6.70 9.67
C ASP A 10 -10.53 -7.15 8.22
N LEU A 11 -11.48 -6.83 7.32
CA LEU A 11 -11.46 -7.18 5.90
C LEU A 11 -12.06 -6.05 5.06
N ILE A 12 -11.37 -5.68 3.98
CA ILE A 12 -11.88 -4.82 2.91
C ILE A 12 -11.91 -5.64 1.61
N ILE A 13 -13.05 -5.62 0.92
CA ILE A 13 -13.22 -6.29 -0.38
C ILE A 13 -13.45 -5.23 -1.44
N CYS A 14 -12.58 -5.17 -2.45
CA CYS A 14 -12.68 -4.22 -3.54
C CYS A 14 -12.31 -4.90 -4.86
N ARG A 15 -13.22 -5.74 -5.37
CA ARG A 15 -13.02 -6.49 -6.60
C ARG A 15 -13.76 -5.85 -7.77
N ASN A 16 -13.17 -5.88 -8.96
CA ASN A 16 -13.81 -5.47 -10.21
C ASN A 16 -14.22 -3.99 -10.26
N VAL A 17 -13.53 -3.14 -9.49
CA VAL A 17 -13.82 -1.71 -9.36
C VAL A 17 -12.55 -0.87 -9.57
N VAL A 18 -11.43 -1.29 -8.98
CA VAL A 18 -10.23 -0.45 -8.96
C VAL A 18 -9.58 -0.28 -10.34
N ILE A 19 -9.89 -1.17 -11.29
CA ILE A 19 -9.43 -1.14 -12.68
C ILE A 19 -9.91 0.05 -13.50
N TYR A 20 -11.00 0.69 -13.09
CA TYR A 20 -11.57 1.83 -13.81
C TYR A 20 -10.89 3.17 -13.47
N PHE A 21 -9.98 3.18 -12.49
CA PHE A 21 -9.34 4.40 -12.03
C PHE A 21 -7.94 4.59 -12.62
N THR A 22 -7.50 5.85 -12.65
CA THR A 22 -6.11 6.21 -12.99
C THR A 22 -5.15 5.70 -11.91
N GLU A 23 -3.88 5.51 -12.26
CA GLU A 23 -2.86 5.06 -11.30
C GLU A 23 -2.76 5.97 -10.07
N GLN A 24 -2.91 7.28 -10.25
CA GLN A 24 -2.92 8.25 -9.14
C GLN A 24 -4.10 7.99 -8.18
N ALA A 25 -5.28 7.74 -8.73
CA ALA A 25 -6.47 7.42 -7.93
C ALA A 25 -6.34 6.05 -7.26
N LYS A 26 -5.79 5.03 -7.94
CA LYS A 26 -5.49 3.73 -7.34
C LYS A 26 -4.55 3.87 -6.14
N ASN A 27 -3.47 4.64 -6.29
CA ASN A 27 -2.51 4.89 -5.21
C ASN A 27 -3.19 5.52 -3.99
N ALA A 28 -4.07 6.49 -4.21
CA ALA A 28 -4.82 7.14 -3.14
C ALA A 28 -5.79 6.16 -2.45
N ILE A 29 -6.51 5.34 -3.23
CA ILE A 29 -7.44 4.32 -2.73
C ILE A 29 -6.71 3.29 -1.87
N TYR A 30 -5.59 2.73 -2.35
CA TYR A 30 -4.86 1.70 -1.62
C TYR A 30 -4.23 2.21 -0.33
N ASN A 31 -3.73 3.45 -0.31
CA ASN A 31 -3.27 4.07 0.94
C ASN A 31 -4.41 4.23 1.94
N ARG A 32 -5.57 4.72 1.48
CA ARG A 32 -6.75 4.87 2.35
C ARG A 32 -7.26 3.52 2.85
N PHE A 33 -7.24 2.46 2.04
CA PHE A 33 -7.57 1.10 2.48
C PHE A 33 -6.59 0.60 3.54
N TRP A 34 -5.28 0.77 3.33
CA TRP A 34 -4.28 0.38 4.33
C TRP A 34 -4.51 1.11 5.66
N ASP A 35 -4.76 2.41 5.62
CA ASP A 35 -5.04 3.22 6.82
C ASP A 35 -6.33 2.80 7.53
N SER A 36 -7.25 2.14 6.83
CA SER A 36 -8.58 1.77 7.34
C SER A 36 -8.62 0.35 7.92
N LEU A 37 -7.65 -0.48 7.58
CA LEU A 37 -7.51 -1.83 8.13
C LEU A 37 -6.89 -1.83 9.53
N LYS A 38 -7.36 -2.75 10.40
CA LYS A 38 -6.65 -3.11 11.64
C LYS A 38 -5.29 -3.75 11.33
N PRO A 39 -4.34 -3.75 12.28
CA PRO A 39 -3.16 -4.62 12.18
C PRO A 39 -3.56 -6.06 11.85
N ASN A 40 -2.84 -6.68 10.92
CA ASN A 40 -3.14 -8.02 10.37
C ASN A 40 -4.47 -8.15 9.58
N GLY A 41 -5.22 -7.07 9.36
CA GLY A 41 -6.41 -7.08 8.51
C GLY A 41 -6.10 -7.36 7.04
N TYR A 42 -7.11 -7.71 6.25
CA TYR A 42 -6.94 -8.15 4.86
C TYR A 42 -7.62 -7.23 3.85
N LEU A 43 -6.98 -7.05 2.70
CA LEU A 43 -7.56 -6.50 1.48
C LEU A 43 -7.71 -7.64 0.46
N PHE A 44 -8.90 -7.78 -0.11
CA PHE A 44 -9.19 -8.70 -1.20
C PHE A 44 -9.57 -7.95 -2.48
N VAL A 45 -8.76 -8.09 -3.53
CA VAL A 45 -8.99 -7.54 -4.88
C VAL A 45 -9.15 -8.66 -5.91
N GLY A 46 -9.67 -8.33 -7.10
CA GLY A 46 -9.97 -9.33 -8.13
C GLY A 46 -8.71 -10.05 -8.62
N GLY A 47 -8.84 -11.33 -8.99
CA GLY A 47 -7.71 -12.15 -9.46
C GLY A 47 -7.08 -11.66 -10.77
N THR A 48 -7.84 -10.93 -11.59
CA THR A 48 -7.35 -10.25 -12.80
C THR A 48 -6.73 -8.89 -12.50
N GLU A 49 -6.64 -8.51 -11.22
CA GLU A 49 -6.33 -7.15 -10.75
C GLU A 49 -5.28 -7.20 -9.62
N PRO A 50 -4.12 -7.86 -9.83
CA PRO A 50 -3.11 -7.93 -8.78
C PRO A 50 -2.64 -6.53 -8.40
N LEU A 51 -2.53 -6.28 -7.11
CA LEU A 51 -1.88 -5.08 -6.58
C LEU A 51 -0.37 -5.17 -6.85
N LEU A 52 0.04 -4.59 -7.98
CA LEU A 52 1.44 -4.46 -8.35
C LEU A 52 2.16 -3.60 -7.30
N ASN A 53 3.36 -4.02 -6.91
CA ASN A 53 4.16 -3.35 -5.87
C ASN A 53 3.40 -3.19 -4.54
N SER A 54 2.63 -4.20 -4.11
CA SER A 54 1.85 -4.21 -2.86
C SER A 54 2.61 -3.69 -1.64
N ARG A 55 3.91 -4.00 -1.50
CA ARG A 55 4.77 -3.48 -0.42
C ARG A 55 4.87 -1.95 -0.36
N LYS A 56 4.78 -1.26 -1.51
CA LYS A 56 4.75 0.23 -1.56
C LYS A 56 3.61 0.79 -0.73
N PHE A 57 2.50 0.06 -0.68
CA PHE A 57 1.32 0.44 0.08
C PHE A 57 1.26 -0.21 1.47
N GLY A 58 2.30 -0.96 1.87
CA GLY A 58 2.36 -1.69 3.13
C GLY A 58 1.53 -2.97 3.16
N PHE A 59 1.33 -3.61 2.01
CA PHE A 59 0.63 -4.88 1.92
C PHE A 59 1.59 -6.04 1.68
N ASP A 60 1.45 -7.09 2.50
CA ASP A 60 2.08 -8.39 2.29
C ASP A 60 1.18 -9.25 1.39
N THR A 61 1.74 -9.83 0.33
CA THR A 61 1.00 -10.77 -0.52
C THR A 61 0.86 -12.11 0.21
N THR A 62 -0.35 -12.68 0.25
CA THR A 62 -0.58 -14.00 0.86
C THR A 62 -0.91 -15.05 -0.20
N ILE A 63 -2.16 -15.07 -0.66
CA ILE A 63 -2.64 -15.87 -1.78
C ILE A 63 -3.18 -14.94 -2.87
N THR A 64 -3.45 -15.45 -4.06
CA THR A 64 -3.90 -14.64 -5.20
C THR A 64 -5.09 -13.73 -4.84
N GLY A 65 -4.90 -12.42 -5.02
CA GLY A 65 -5.91 -11.40 -4.74
C GLY A 65 -6.00 -10.98 -3.26
N PHE A 66 -5.39 -11.72 -2.33
CA PHE A 66 -5.40 -11.40 -0.90
C PHE A 66 -4.09 -10.77 -0.45
N TYR A 67 -4.24 -9.69 0.31
CA TYR A 67 -3.16 -8.85 0.78
C TYR A 67 -3.36 -8.57 2.27
N ARG A 68 -2.40 -8.93 3.12
CA ARG A 68 -2.46 -8.64 4.55
C ARG A 68 -1.84 -7.27 4.81
N LYS A 69 -2.42 -6.48 5.70
CA LYS A 69 -1.81 -5.26 6.22
C LYS A 69 -0.48 -5.63 6.91
N GLY A 70 0.61 -5.19 6.31
CA GLY A 70 1.96 -5.25 6.85
C GLY A 70 2.50 -3.85 7.14
N GLU A 71 3.82 -3.77 7.29
CA GLU A 71 4.51 -2.50 7.45
C GLU A 71 4.75 -1.85 6.08
N LYS A 72 4.62 -0.52 6.01
CA LYS A 72 5.06 0.21 4.80
C LYS A 72 6.58 0.08 4.72
N GLY A 73 7.06 -0.56 3.66
CA GLY A 73 8.49 -0.59 3.37
C GLY A 73 9.02 0.84 3.19
N PRO A 74 10.33 1.08 3.39
CA PRO A 74 10.91 2.37 3.10
C PRO A 74 10.61 2.74 1.64
N GLU A 75 10.19 3.98 1.41
CA GLU A 75 10.06 4.48 0.05
C GLU A 75 11.45 4.43 -0.60
N ILE A 76 11.58 3.91 -1.82
CA ILE A 76 12.89 3.71 -2.47
C ILE A 76 13.70 5.02 -2.48
N ASP A 77 13.02 6.15 -2.68
CA ASP A 77 13.61 7.48 -2.64
C ASP A 77 14.19 7.84 -1.25
N SER A 78 13.52 7.42 -0.17
CA SER A 78 14.01 7.63 1.20
C SER A 78 15.27 6.81 1.52
N TYR A 79 15.40 5.61 0.93
CA TYR A 79 16.57 4.76 1.11
C TYR A 79 17.81 5.35 0.43
N TRP A 80 17.67 5.82 -0.80
CA TRP A 80 18.77 6.49 -1.52
C TRP A 80 19.18 7.81 -0.86
N GLN A 81 18.23 8.61 -0.36
CA GLN A 81 18.54 9.79 0.44
C GLN A 81 19.35 9.43 1.69
N GLN A 82 19.03 8.33 2.37
CA GLN A 82 19.77 7.88 3.55
C GLN A 82 21.20 7.42 3.19
N ILE A 83 21.37 6.70 2.08
CA ILE A 83 22.70 6.30 1.58
C ILE A 83 23.54 7.51 1.17
N GLU A 84 22.94 8.51 0.50
CA GLU A 84 23.61 9.77 0.15
C GLU A 84 24.07 10.54 1.41
N LEU A 85 23.21 10.62 2.43
CA LEU A 85 23.54 11.23 3.72
C LEU A 85 24.70 10.51 4.43
N LEU A 86 24.70 9.17 4.42
CA LEU A 86 25.78 8.37 4.99
C LEU A 86 27.10 8.52 4.21
N SER A 87 27.03 8.57 2.88
CA SER A 87 28.18 8.74 1.99
C SER A 87 28.84 10.11 2.15
N ASN A 88 28.04 11.16 2.38
CA ASN A 88 28.54 12.52 2.59
C ASN A 88 29.11 12.75 4.00
N ARG A 89 28.79 11.88 4.97
CA ARG A 89 29.28 11.97 6.35
C ARG A 89 30.76 11.59 6.50
N GLY A 90 31.28 10.75 5.60
CA GLY A 90 32.68 10.31 5.57
C GLY A 90 33.61 11.20 4.72
N ARG A 91 33.11 12.30 4.14
CA ARG A 91 33.87 13.27 3.35
C ARG A 91 34.34 14.50 4.15
N LYS A 92 34.31 14.44 5.48
CA LYS A 92 34.89 15.43 6.39
C LYS A 92 36.08 14.86 7.13
#